data_AF-A0A453JA59-F1
#
_entry.id   AF-A0A453JA59-F1
#
_cell.length_a   1.000
_cell.length_b   1.000
_cell.length_c   1.000
_cell.angle_alpha   90.00
_cell.angle_beta   90.00
_cell.angle_gamma   90.00
#
_symmetry.space_group_name_H-M   'P 1'
#
loop_
_entity.id
_entity.type
_entity.pdbx_description
1 polymer ?
#
loop_
_entity_poly.entity_id
_entity_poly.type
_entity_poly.pdbx_seq_one_letter_code
_entity_poly.pdbx_strand_id
1 'polypeptide(L)'
;MESLDHEGFSIPDEAAFCLLMNIYGRACKDPFPLHAVCGSMWTNTEGQISFLKHAISAPATIFTFAHSSRLLALPDFASLGPGNHAWFCLDLLEVLCQLAEVGHTVSVRSMLDYPLGHCPELLLVGLGHINTAYNLLQFEVLSCAFPAILKDATKRNVVNYLWHINPCLTLRGFVDAHSDPSCLLRIVDVCHDLKILSAVLESTPFAFSIRLAAAACRKDHSHLEKWLTEKLTVYKDGFVEECVNFLKEAMNAASYVVEGTTEQPQASVVDTYWEACPPFIKVLQSHLGQLLSNQLSDELRELCALYESRNQGPVARDIPTSEGGSDDVEVEANAYFHQMFSGQINIDVMIQMLTRFKESPDKREQSIFNCMISNLFEEYKFFTKYPDKQLKLAAVLFGSLIKHELVAHLGLGIALRAVLDALRKSVDSKMFMFGTTALEQFMDRVIEWPQYCNHILQISHLRATHAEMVSAIERALARISSSQNEPNAGNLLSTEQLVSGSSSIEAMEASEPSWQLMGTSPTQLGRTPYPLQQRQASVLGDRSKISVGTSQNKSILPSQPSVPSASADSAFN
;
A
#
# COMPACT_ATOMS: atom_id res chain seq x y z
N MET A 1 7.26 -8.02 -42.62
CA MET A 1 6.51 -7.61 -41.41
C MET A 1 7.43 -6.97 -40.39
N GLU A 2 8.64 -7.49 -40.16
CA GLU A 2 9.68 -6.82 -39.35
C GLU A 2 9.92 -5.36 -39.80
N SER A 3 9.91 -5.10 -41.12
CA SER A 3 10.04 -3.75 -41.71
C SER A 3 8.86 -2.78 -41.44
N LEU A 4 7.94 -3.10 -40.52
CA LEU A 4 6.93 -2.16 -40.01
C LEU A 4 7.51 -1.28 -38.89
N ASP A 5 8.58 -1.71 -38.23
CA ASP A 5 9.34 -0.88 -37.29
C ASP A 5 10.19 0.15 -38.04
N HIS A 6 9.59 1.30 -38.35
CA HIS A 6 10.26 2.50 -38.86
C HIS A 6 9.52 3.77 -38.42
N GLU A 7 10.22 4.89 -38.27
CA GLU A 7 9.69 6.16 -37.72
C GLU A 7 8.40 6.66 -38.41
N GLY A 8 8.27 6.41 -39.72
CA GLY A 8 7.11 6.82 -40.53
C GLY A 8 5.88 5.91 -40.40
N PHE A 9 5.91 4.85 -39.61
CA PHE A 9 4.78 3.93 -39.45
C PHE A 9 3.79 4.44 -38.39
N SER A 10 2.51 4.55 -38.77
CA SER A 10 1.40 4.81 -37.85
C SER A 10 0.08 4.35 -38.47
N ILE A 11 -0.83 3.86 -37.63
CA ILE A 11 -2.21 3.53 -38.01
C ILE A 11 -3.15 4.54 -37.34
N PRO A 12 -3.81 5.45 -38.10
CA PRO A 12 -4.58 6.55 -37.53
C PRO A 12 -5.96 6.14 -37.02
N ASP A 13 -6.57 5.09 -37.60
CA ASP A 13 -7.93 4.66 -37.30
C ASP A 13 -8.19 3.18 -37.63
N GLU A 14 -9.36 2.69 -37.21
CA GLU A 14 -9.80 1.31 -37.41
C GLU A 14 -10.00 0.94 -38.88
N ALA A 15 -10.39 1.88 -39.74
CA ALA A 15 -10.58 1.62 -41.18
C ALA A 15 -9.23 1.43 -41.87
N ALA A 16 -8.20 2.20 -41.49
CA ALA A 16 -6.82 2.00 -41.91
C ALA A 16 -6.25 0.66 -41.41
N PHE A 17 -6.54 0.26 -40.15
CA PHE A 17 -6.18 -1.05 -39.64
C PHE A 17 -6.84 -2.19 -40.44
N CYS A 18 -8.16 -2.09 -40.66
CA CYS A 18 -8.92 -3.06 -41.45
C CYS A 18 -8.41 -3.14 -42.89
N LEU A 19 -8.06 -2.01 -43.52
CA LEU A 19 -7.47 -1.99 -44.85
C LEU A 19 -6.11 -2.71 -44.88
N LEU A 20 -5.23 -2.44 -43.91
CA LEU A 20 -3.91 -3.10 -43.81
C LEU A 20 -4.06 -4.62 -43.65
N MET A 21 -4.95 -5.09 -42.78
CA MET A 21 -5.19 -6.53 -42.61
C MET A 21 -5.86 -7.18 -43.83
N ASN A 22 -6.78 -6.48 -44.51
CA ASN A 22 -7.37 -6.97 -45.77
C ASN A 22 -6.36 -7.04 -46.92
N ILE A 23 -5.36 -6.15 -46.96
CA ILE A 23 -4.24 -6.22 -47.90
C ILE A 23 -3.35 -7.42 -47.55
N TYR A 24 -2.99 -7.58 -46.27
CA TYR A 24 -2.18 -8.70 -45.80
C TYR A 24 -2.82 -10.06 -46.11
N GLY A 25 -4.09 -10.27 -45.75
CA GLY A 25 -4.82 -11.52 -46.01
C GLY A 25 -5.14 -11.82 -47.48
N ARG A 26 -4.81 -10.90 -48.40
CA ARG A 26 -4.83 -11.14 -49.86
C ARG A 26 -3.45 -11.43 -50.43
N ALA A 27 -2.39 -10.90 -49.81
CA ALA A 27 -1.01 -11.09 -50.23
C ALA A 27 -0.35 -12.33 -49.61
N CYS A 28 -0.74 -12.70 -48.39
CA CYS A 28 -0.23 -13.81 -47.61
C CYS A 28 -1.32 -14.86 -47.36
N LYS A 29 -0.92 -16.14 -47.25
CA LYS A 29 -1.83 -17.26 -46.94
C LYS A 29 -1.82 -17.62 -45.46
N ASP A 30 -0.72 -17.34 -44.79
CA ASP A 30 -0.48 -17.61 -43.38
C ASP A 30 -1.06 -16.46 -42.52
N PRO A 31 -1.44 -16.72 -41.25
CA PRO A 31 -1.93 -15.67 -40.36
C PRO A 31 -0.82 -14.68 -40.00
N PHE A 32 -1.20 -13.45 -39.63
CA PHE A 32 -0.26 -12.37 -39.36
C PHE A 32 0.78 -12.78 -38.30
N PRO A 33 2.11 -12.60 -38.54
CA PRO A 33 3.13 -13.05 -37.60
C PRO A 33 3.13 -12.18 -36.32
N LEU A 34 2.52 -12.69 -35.25
CA LEU A 34 2.37 -11.96 -34.00
C LEU A 34 3.72 -11.54 -33.40
N HIS A 35 4.76 -12.34 -33.57
CA HIS A 35 6.13 -11.99 -33.13
C HIS A 35 6.66 -10.69 -33.75
N ALA A 36 6.17 -10.28 -34.93
CA ALA A 36 6.60 -9.03 -35.57
C ALA A 36 6.05 -7.77 -34.88
N VAL A 37 5.06 -7.89 -33.98
CA VAL A 37 4.46 -6.76 -33.22
C VAL A 37 4.49 -7.01 -31.71
N CYS A 38 4.39 -8.26 -31.26
CA CYS A 38 4.34 -8.68 -29.85
C CYS A 38 5.61 -9.43 -29.40
N GLY A 39 6.59 -9.67 -30.28
CA GLY A 39 7.81 -10.43 -29.94
C GLY A 39 8.96 -9.61 -29.36
N SER A 40 8.93 -8.28 -29.52
CA SER A 40 9.92 -7.35 -29.01
C SER A 40 9.36 -5.92 -28.97
N MET A 41 10.02 -5.02 -28.24
CA MET A 41 9.86 -3.57 -28.45
C MET A 41 10.29 -3.19 -29.87
N TRP A 42 9.54 -2.28 -30.49
CA TRP A 42 9.94 -1.57 -31.71
C TRP A 42 10.78 -0.33 -31.36
N THR A 43 11.60 0.12 -32.31
CA THR A 43 12.22 1.46 -32.25
C THR A 43 11.18 2.57 -32.37
N ASN A 44 10.15 2.36 -33.20
CA ASN A 44 8.96 3.21 -33.26
C ASN A 44 7.86 2.67 -32.32
N THR A 45 7.96 3.00 -31.03
CA THR A 45 6.98 2.60 -30.00
C THR A 45 5.58 3.19 -30.26
N GLU A 46 5.47 4.42 -30.78
CA GLU A 46 4.17 5.02 -31.14
C GLU A 46 3.51 4.29 -32.32
N GLY A 47 4.30 3.85 -33.30
CA GLY A 47 3.86 2.96 -34.38
C GLY A 47 3.33 1.63 -33.84
N GLN A 48 4.06 1.01 -32.92
CA GLN A 48 3.66 -0.23 -32.23
C GLN A 48 2.36 -0.05 -31.44
N ILE A 49 2.24 1.03 -30.67
CA ILE A 49 1.04 1.42 -29.92
C ILE A 49 -0.16 1.63 -30.85
N SER A 50 0.03 2.32 -31.98
CA SER A 50 -1.05 2.56 -32.96
C SER A 50 -1.56 1.26 -33.56
N PHE A 51 -0.67 0.29 -33.83
CA PHE A 51 -1.07 -1.04 -34.27
C PHE A 51 -1.84 -1.80 -33.18
N LEU A 52 -1.26 -1.88 -31.98
CA LEU A 52 -1.82 -2.66 -30.87
C LEU A 52 -3.21 -2.15 -30.45
N LYS A 53 -3.40 -0.83 -30.39
CA LYS A 53 -4.67 -0.19 -30.06
C LYS A 53 -5.84 -0.66 -30.92
N HIS A 54 -5.60 -0.88 -32.21
CA HIS A 54 -6.62 -1.39 -33.13
C HIS A 54 -6.66 -2.92 -33.14
N ALA A 55 -5.52 -3.61 -33.02
CA ALA A 55 -5.45 -5.07 -33.02
C ALA A 55 -6.23 -5.71 -31.86
N ILE A 56 -6.18 -5.15 -30.64
CA ILE A 56 -6.89 -5.67 -29.46
C ILE A 56 -8.41 -5.55 -29.56
N SER A 57 -8.91 -4.55 -30.30
CA SER A 57 -10.35 -4.28 -30.49
C SER A 57 -10.90 -4.91 -31.77
N ALA A 58 -10.05 -5.26 -32.72
CA ALA A 58 -10.45 -5.80 -34.02
C ALA A 58 -11.19 -7.16 -33.88
N PRO A 59 -12.25 -7.40 -34.66
CA PRO A 59 -12.90 -8.71 -34.72
C PRO A 59 -11.94 -9.82 -35.16
N ALA A 60 -12.16 -11.05 -34.67
CA ALA A 60 -11.36 -12.23 -34.97
C ALA A 60 -11.22 -12.56 -36.49
N THR A 61 -12.12 -12.02 -37.33
CA THR A 61 -12.10 -12.12 -38.80
C THR A 61 -11.16 -11.13 -39.48
N ILE A 62 -10.74 -10.07 -38.79
CA ILE A 62 -9.81 -9.04 -39.26
C ILE A 62 -8.42 -9.27 -38.65
N PHE A 63 -8.36 -9.52 -37.34
CA PHE A 63 -7.13 -9.83 -36.63
C PHE A 63 -7.42 -10.78 -35.46
N THR A 64 -6.50 -11.69 -35.17
CA THR A 64 -6.62 -12.64 -34.06
C THR A 64 -5.26 -12.94 -33.46
N PHE A 65 -5.24 -13.20 -32.16
CA PHE A 65 -4.07 -13.62 -31.40
C PHE A 65 -4.07 -15.14 -31.13
N ALA A 66 -5.11 -15.86 -31.61
CA ALA A 66 -5.35 -17.28 -31.32
C ALA A 66 -4.27 -18.26 -31.84
N HIS A 67 -3.24 -17.77 -32.53
CA HIS A 67 -2.06 -18.50 -32.99
C HIS A 67 -0.75 -18.04 -32.33
N SER A 68 -0.81 -17.30 -31.21
CA SER A 68 0.36 -17.08 -30.34
C SER A 68 0.85 -18.41 -29.75
N SER A 69 2.17 -18.55 -29.63
CA SER A 69 2.82 -19.68 -28.96
C SER A 69 2.73 -19.61 -27.43
N ARG A 70 2.29 -18.48 -26.86
CA ARG A 70 2.15 -18.23 -25.42
C ARG A 70 0.73 -17.75 -25.09
N LEU A 71 -0.24 -18.61 -25.37
CA LEU A 71 -1.64 -18.42 -24.98
C LEU A 71 -1.93 -18.99 -23.58
N LEU A 72 -2.77 -18.28 -22.83
CA LEU A 72 -3.29 -18.68 -21.53
C LEU A 72 -4.25 -19.87 -21.63
N ALA A 73 -3.85 -21.02 -21.07
CA ALA A 73 -4.64 -22.24 -21.04
C ALA A 73 -5.65 -22.22 -19.88
N LEU A 74 -6.73 -21.43 -20.03
CA LEU A 74 -7.74 -21.18 -19.00
C LEU A 74 -9.16 -21.55 -19.49
N PRO A 75 -9.58 -22.84 -19.35
CA PRO A 75 -10.86 -23.32 -19.90
C PRO A 75 -12.08 -22.58 -19.36
N ASP A 76 -12.09 -22.29 -18.07
CA ASP A 76 -13.20 -21.61 -17.37
C ASP A 76 -13.46 -20.18 -17.87
N PHE A 77 -12.50 -19.60 -18.61
CA PHE A 77 -12.53 -18.22 -19.09
C PHE A 77 -12.75 -18.10 -20.60
N ALA A 78 -12.90 -19.22 -21.33
CA ALA A 78 -12.95 -19.26 -22.79
C ALA A 78 -14.12 -18.47 -23.45
N SER A 79 -15.09 -18.02 -22.67
CA SER A 79 -16.21 -17.16 -23.09
C SER A 79 -16.02 -15.66 -22.81
N LEU A 80 -14.93 -15.26 -22.16
CA LEU A 80 -14.69 -13.88 -21.69
C LEU A 80 -13.74 -13.11 -22.62
N GLY A 81 -14.25 -12.04 -23.21
CA GLY A 81 -13.50 -11.11 -24.06
C GLY A 81 -13.96 -11.07 -25.53
N PRO A 82 -13.29 -10.29 -26.41
CA PRO A 82 -13.79 -9.93 -27.74
C PRO A 82 -13.57 -11.02 -28.82
N GLY A 83 -13.42 -12.29 -28.43
CA GLY A 83 -13.26 -13.45 -29.34
C GLY A 83 -11.95 -13.52 -30.15
N ASN A 84 -11.24 -12.41 -30.34
CA ASN A 84 -9.94 -12.34 -31.03
C ASN A 84 -8.75 -12.91 -30.21
N HIS A 85 -9.00 -13.41 -29.00
CA HIS A 85 -8.00 -13.97 -28.07
C HIS A 85 -6.91 -13.00 -27.58
N ALA A 86 -7.06 -11.67 -27.76
CA ALA A 86 -6.06 -10.67 -27.34
C ALA A 86 -5.60 -10.85 -25.89
N TRP A 87 -6.54 -10.83 -24.94
CA TRP A 87 -6.25 -10.94 -23.50
C TRP A 87 -5.81 -12.34 -23.03
N PHE A 88 -5.76 -13.32 -23.95
CA PHE A 88 -5.14 -14.63 -23.71
C PHE A 88 -3.65 -14.66 -24.10
N CYS A 89 -3.17 -13.67 -24.87
CA CYS A 89 -1.81 -13.65 -25.42
C CYS A 89 -0.81 -13.03 -24.44
N LEU A 90 0.08 -13.86 -23.88
CA LEU A 90 1.13 -13.37 -22.98
C LEU A 90 2.16 -12.49 -23.69
N ASP A 91 2.42 -12.72 -24.98
CA ASP A 91 3.32 -11.89 -25.79
C ASP A 91 2.79 -10.44 -25.88
N LEU A 92 1.47 -10.28 -26.04
CA LEU A 92 0.81 -8.97 -26.02
C LEU A 92 0.96 -8.31 -24.65
N LEU A 93 0.62 -9.03 -23.56
CA LEU A 93 0.66 -8.48 -22.20
C LEU A 93 2.08 -8.06 -21.81
N GLU A 94 3.09 -8.85 -22.18
CA GLU A 94 4.50 -8.53 -21.94
C GLU A 94 4.94 -7.25 -22.68
N VAL A 95 4.57 -7.10 -23.95
CA VAL A 95 4.82 -5.88 -24.73
C VAL A 95 4.08 -4.67 -24.18
N LEU A 96 2.83 -4.82 -23.71
CA LEU A 96 2.09 -3.72 -23.06
C LEU A 96 2.77 -3.27 -21.75
N CYS A 97 3.26 -4.21 -20.92
CA CYS A 97 4.05 -3.87 -19.73
C CYS A 97 5.34 -3.13 -20.08
N GLN A 98 6.09 -3.59 -21.09
CA GLN A 98 7.34 -2.95 -21.53
C GLN A 98 7.09 -1.52 -22.06
N LEU A 99 6.06 -1.31 -22.89
CA LEU A 99 5.68 0.02 -23.39
C LEU A 99 5.28 0.98 -22.26
N ALA A 100 4.60 0.47 -21.22
CA ALA A 100 4.22 1.26 -20.05
C ALA A 100 5.42 1.62 -19.16
N GLU A 101 6.42 0.75 -19.03
CA GLU A 101 7.67 1.00 -18.31
C GLU A 101 8.61 1.98 -19.05
N VAL A 102 8.55 2.04 -20.39
CA VAL A 102 9.28 3.00 -21.23
C VAL A 102 8.65 4.40 -21.24
N GLY A 103 7.40 4.54 -20.76
CA GLY A 103 6.74 5.83 -20.51
C GLY A 103 5.37 6.02 -21.17
N HIS A 104 4.93 5.09 -22.02
CA HIS A 104 3.64 5.18 -22.72
C HIS A 104 2.45 4.71 -21.85
N THR A 105 2.56 4.83 -20.53
CA THR A 105 1.61 4.29 -19.53
C THR A 105 0.18 4.78 -19.77
N VAL A 106 -0.02 6.04 -20.21
CA VAL A 106 -1.34 6.59 -20.52
C VAL A 106 -2.00 5.88 -21.71
N SER A 107 -1.25 5.69 -22.81
CA SER A 107 -1.74 4.98 -23.99
C SER A 107 -2.08 3.53 -23.66
N VAL A 108 -1.24 2.84 -22.88
CA VAL A 108 -1.48 1.45 -22.46
C VAL A 108 -2.66 1.33 -21.49
N ARG A 109 -2.84 2.25 -20.52
CA ARG A 109 -4.05 2.28 -19.67
C ARG A 109 -5.33 2.32 -20.49
N SER A 110 -5.40 3.16 -21.53
CA SER A 110 -6.58 3.23 -22.41
C SER A 110 -6.87 1.94 -23.20
N MET A 111 -5.91 1.01 -23.28
CA MET A 111 -6.11 -0.34 -23.83
C MET A 111 -6.65 -1.31 -22.77
N LEU A 112 -6.35 -1.08 -21.50
CA LEU A 112 -6.76 -1.93 -20.36
C LEU A 112 -8.14 -1.58 -19.79
N ASP A 113 -8.72 -0.42 -20.14
CA ASP A 113 -10.08 -0.03 -19.73
C ASP A 113 -11.14 -1.11 -20.06
N TYR A 114 -11.07 -1.71 -21.26
CA TYR A 114 -11.99 -2.79 -21.66
C TYR A 114 -11.84 -4.04 -20.78
N PRO A 115 -10.66 -4.70 -20.70
CA PRO A 115 -10.54 -5.93 -19.90
C PRO A 115 -10.74 -5.70 -18.41
N LEU A 116 -10.36 -4.53 -17.85
CA LEU A 116 -10.67 -4.18 -16.46
C LEU A 116 -12.19 -4.13 -16.19
N GLY A 117 -12.98 -3.62 -17.14
CA GLY A 117 -14.43 -3.55 -17.02
C GLY A 117 -15.18 -4.86 -17.29
N HIS A 118 -14.61 -5.79 -18.08
CA HIS A 118 -15.35 -6.95 -18.62
C HIS A 118 -14.78 -8.32 -18.23
N CYS A 119 -13.47 -8.43 -18.01
CA CYS A 119 -12.81 -9.69 -17.64
C CYS A 119 -11.54 -9.46 -16.78
N PRO A 120 -11.63 -8.72 -15.66
CA PRO A 120 -10.47 -8.29 -14.88
C PRO A 120 -9.68 -9.47 -14.29
N GLU A 121 -10.34 -10.59 -14.02
CA GLU A 121 -9.70 -11.82 -13.56
C GLU A 121 -8.86 -12.51 -14.65
N LEU A 122 -9.29 -12.49 -15.92
CA LEU A 122 -8.46 -12.97 -17.03
C LEU A 122 -7.20 -12.10 -17.19
N LEU A 123 -7.37 -10.78 -17.16
CA LEU A 123 -6.26 -9.83 -17.26
C LEU A 123 -5.26 -9.98 -16.11
N LEU A 124 -5.74 -10.03 -14.86
CA LEU A 124 -4.88 -10.15 -13.69
C LEU A 124 -4.10 -11.47 -13.68
N VAL A 125 -4.75 -12.58 -14.04
CA VAL A 125 -4.08 -13.88 -14.16
C VAL A 125 -3.04 -13.87 -15.28
N GLY A 126 -3.37 -13.29 -16.43
CA GLY A 126 -2.43 -13.15 -17.55
C GLY A 126 -1.20 -12.33 -17.17
N LEU A 127 -1.40 -11.18 -16.52
CA LEU A 127 -0.33 -10.35 -15.97
C LEU A 127 0.46 -11.06 -14.86
N GLY A 128 -0.16 -12.01 -14.14
CA GLY A 128 0.54 -12.89 -13.18
C GLY A 128 1.67 -13.71 -13.80
N HIS A 129 1.55 -14.12 -15.07
CA HIS A 129 2.62 -14.80 -15.81
C HIS A 129 3.72 -13.86 -16.33
N ILE A 130 3.54 -12.53 -16.26
CA ILE A 130 4.46 -11.54 -16.82
C ILE A 130 5.29 -10.91 -15.71
N ASN A 131 6.61 -11.04 -15.79
CA ASN A 131 7.55 -10.36 -14.89
C ASN A 131 8.46 -9.41 -15.67
N THR A 132 8.28 -8.10 -15.46
CA THR A 132 9.06 -7.02 -16.09
C THR A 132 9.99 -6.35 -15.07
N ALA A 133 10.64 -5.24 -15.42
CA ALA A 133 11.68 -4.64 -14.58
C ALA A 133 11.10 -3.92 -13.35
N TYR A 134 9.90 -3.37 -13.48
CA TYR A 134 9.22 -2.59 -12.44
C TYR A 134 7.84 -3.15 -12.07
N ASN A 135 7.27 -4.03 -12.91
CA ASN A 135 5.95 -4.66 -12.73
C ASN A 135 4.80 -3.63 -12.57
N LEU A 136 4.93 -2.46 -13.22
CA LEU A 136 4.07 -1.29 -13.02
C LEU A 136 2.59 -1.58 -13.28
N LEU A 137 2.26 -2.17 -14.44
CA LEU A 137 0.87 -2.50 -14.79
C LEU A 137 0.34 -3.67 -13.96
N GLN A 138 1.21 -4.64 -13.63
CA GLN A 138 0.85 -5.79 -12.80
C GLN A 138 0.36 -5.31 -11.42
N PHE A 139 1.04 -4.35 -10.79
CA PHE A 139 0.62 -3.77 -9.51
C PHE A 139 -0.62 -2.86 -9.63
N GLU A 140 -0.75 -2.10 -10.72
CA GLU A 140 -1.91 -1.24 -10.95
C GLU A 140 -3.20 -2.06 -11.16
N VAL A 141 -3.15 -3.08 -12.02
CA VAL A 141 -4.26 -4.01 -12.25
C VAL A 141 -4.56 -4.84 -11.00
N LEU A 142 -3.54 -5.27 -10.24
CA LEU A 142 -3.71 -5.95 -8.96
C LEU A 142 -4.50 -5.08 -7.97
N SER A 143 -4.07 -3.84 -7.74
CA SER A 143 -4.75 -2.90 -6.83
C SER A 143 -6.19 -2.64 -7.22
N CYS A 144 -6.50 -2.63 -8.53
CA CYS A 144 -7.85 -2.41 -9.04
C CYS A 144 -8.74 -3.67 -8.96
N ALA A 145 -8.24 -4.83 -9.39
CA ALA A 145 -9.04 -6.03 -9.62
C ALA A 145 -9.07 -6.99 -8.43
N PHE A 146 -7.96 -7.13 -7.70
CA PHE A 146 -7.80 -8.16 -6.67
C PHE A 146 -8.80 -8.05 -5.50
N PRO A 147 -9.11 -6.86 -4.95
CA PRO A 147 -10.09 -6.75 -3.87
C PRO A 147 -11.50 -7.23 -4.28
N ALA A 148 -11.91 -6.95 -5.52
CA ALA A 148 -13.21 -7.41 -6.05
C ALA A 148 -13.22 -8.93 -6.28
N ILE A 149 -12.15 -9.49 -6.85
CA ILE A 149 -11.98 -10.93 -7.08
C ILE A 149 -11.96 -11.71 -5.77
N LEU A 150 -11.35 -11.16 -4.72
CA LEU A 150 -11.22 -11.76 -3.39
C LEU A 150 -12.56 -11.81 -2.62
N LYS A 151 -13.40 -10.78 -2.77
CA LYS A 151 -14.75 -10.72 -2.20
C LYS A 151 -15.73 -11.66 -2.91
N ASP A 152 -15.58 -11.84 -4.23
CA ASP A 152 -16.42 -12.74 -5.01
C ASP A 152 -16.11 -14.22 -4.70
N ALA A 153 -17.00 -14.87 -3.96
CA ALA A 153 -16.87 -16.27 -3.59
C ALA A 153 -16.78 -17.22 -4.80
N THR A 154 -17.32 -16.85 -5.97
CA THR A 154 -17.24 -17.66 -7.19
C THR A 154 -15.85 -17.62 -7.82
N LYS A 155 -15.11 -16.51 -7.64
CA LYS A 155 -13.77 -16.29 -8.23
C LYS A 155 -12.63 -16.84 -7.37
N ARG A 156 -12.92 -17.65 -6.34
CA ARG A 156 -11.90 -18.23 -5.45
C ARG A 156 -10.77 -18.96 -6.19
N ASN A 157 -11.10 -19.67 -7.28
CA ASN A 157 -10.13 -20.40 -8.10
C ASN A 157 -9.08 -19.47 -8.73
N VAL A 158 -9.42 -18.20 -9.00
CA VAL A 158 -8.51 -17.18 -9.56
C VAL A 158 -7.36 -16.91 -8.59
N VAL A 159 -7.66 -16.72 -7.29
CA VAL A 159 -6.65 -16.46 -6.25
C VAL A 159 -5.78 -17.70 -6.03
N ASN A 160 -6.37 -18.89 -6.05
CA ASN A 160 -5.65 -20.16 -5.96
C ASN A 160 -4.67 -20.34 -7.14
N TYR A 161 -5.10 -20.01 -8.36
CA TYR A 161 -4.29 -20.10 -9.58
C TYR A 161 -3.16 -19.06 -9.58
N LEU A 162 -3.46 -17.81 -9.20
CA LEU A 162 -2.48 -16.73 -9.08
C LEU A 162 -1.37 -17.08 -8.08
N TRP A 163 -1.71 -17.69 -6.94
CA TRP A 163 -0.73 -18.17 -5.95
C TRP A 163 0.27 -19.17 -6.55
N HIS A 164 -0.20 -20.10 -7.39
CA HIS A 164 0.66 -21.12 -7.99
C HIS A 164 1.57 -20.60 -9.12
N ILE A 165 1.20 -19.49 -9.77
CA ILE A 165 2.00 -18.85 -10.83
C ILE A 165 2.96 -17.81 -10.24
N ASN A 166 2.44 -16.92 -9.40
CA ASN A 166 3.14 -15.76 -8.90
C ASN A 166 2.78 -15.51 -7.42
N PRO A 167 3.44 -16.24 -6.48
CA PRO A 167 3.27 -16.02 -5.05
C PRO A 167 3.56 -14.57 -4.67
N CYS A 168 4.56 -13.92 -5.26
CA CYS A 168 4.96 -12.56 -4.93
C CYS A 168 3.86 -11.54 -5.24
N LEU A 169 3.24 -11.63 -6.42
CA LEU A 169 2.10 -10.78 -6.80
C LEU A 169 0.86 -11.08 -5.94
N THR A 170 0.65 -12.33 -5.55
CA THR A 170 -0.46 -12.73 -4.67
C THR A 170 -0.27 -12.22 -3.24
N LEU A 171 0.93 -12.31 -2.67
CA LEU A 171 1.29 -11.72 -1.37
C LEU A 171 1.13 -10.21 -1.40
N ARG A 172 1.54 -9.54 -2.49
CA ARG A 172 1.29 -8.11 -2.69
C ARG A 172 -0.21 -7.80 -2.65
N GLY A 173 -1.03 -8.60 -3.33
CA GLY A 173 -2.49 -8.43 -3.34
C GLY A 173 -3.13 -8.61 -1.97
N PHE A 174 -2.65 -9.58 -1.18
CA PHE A 174 -3.06 -9.73 0.22
C PHE A 174 -2.70 -8.50 1.07
N VAL A 175 -1.48 -7.98 0.92
CA VAL A 175 -1.01 -6.80 1.67
C VAL A 175 -1.71 -5.51 1.22
N ASP A 176 -2.05 -5.34 -0.06
CA ASP A 176 -2.77 -4.16 -0.54
C ASP A 176 -4.26 -4.18 -0.17
N ALA A 177 -4.88 -5.36 -0.09
CA ALA A 177 -6.32 -5.50 0.23
C ALA A 177 -6.64 -5.56 1.73
N HIS A 178 -5.65 -5.67 2.63
CA HIS A 178 -5.89 -5.96 4.05
C HIS A 178 -6.66 -4.88 4.83
N SER A 179 -6.65 -3.63 4.35
CA SER A 179 -7.36 -2.50 4.96
C SER A 179 -8.88 -2.63 4.91
N ASP A 180 -9.41 -3.60 4.15
CA ASP A 180 -10.83 -3.96 4.13
C ASP A 180 -11.05 -5.23 4.97
N PRO A 181 -11.80 -5.17 6.09
CA PRO A 181 -12.07 -6.32 6.95
C PRO A 181 -12.69 -7.53 6.23
N SER A 182 -13.52 -7.28 5.21
CA SER A 182 -14.12 -8.36 4.40
C SER A 182 -13.08 -9.03 3.51
N CYS A 183 -12.10 -8.29 2.97
CA CYS A 183 -10.96 -8.87 2.27
C CYS A 183 -10.08 -9.68 3.22
N LEU A 184 -9.79 -9.19 4.43
CA LEU A 184 -8.94 -9.91 5.39
C LEU A 184 -9.51 -11.30 5.76
N LEU A 185 -10.80 -11.40 6.08
CA LEU A 185 -11.44 -12.70 6.33
C LEU A 185 -11.33 -13.66 5.13
N ARG A 186 -11.48 -13.14 3.91
CA ARG A 186 -11.32 -13.93 2.69
C ARG A 186 -9.87 -14.36 2.43
N ILE A 187 -8.88 -13.59 2.89
CA ILE A 187 -7.46 -14.00 2.88
C ILE A 187 -7.24 -15.14 3.89
N VAL A 188 -7.82 -15.07 5.09
CA VAL A 188 -7.77 -16.16 6.09
C VAL A 188 -8.35 -17.45 5.52
N ASP A 189 -9.53 -17.37 4.88
CA ASP A 189 -10.14 -18.50 4.18
C ASP A 189 -9.18 -19.12 3.14
N VAL A 190 -8.66 -18.31 2.21
CA VAL A 190 -7.71 -18.76 1.17
C VAL A 190 -6.45 -19.38 1.77
N CYS A 191 -5.91 -18.78 2.85
CA CYS A 191 -4.74 -19.28 3.55
C CYS A 191 -4.96 -20.66 4.21
N HIS A 192 -6.19 -20.94 4.67
CA HIS A 192 -6.57 -22.24 5.22
C HIS A 192 -6.78 -23.31 4.14
N ASP A 193 -7.54 -23.03 3.08
CA ASP A 193 -7.81 -24.01 2.00
C ASP A 193 -6.53 -24.43 1.27
N LEU A 194 -5.67 -23.47 0.91
CA LEU A 194 -4.38 -23.73 0.27
C LEU A 194 -3.31 -24.22 1.27
N LYS A 195 -3.57 -24.10 2.59
CA LYS A 195 -2.65 -24.41 3.70
C LYS A 195 -1.33 -23.61 3.65
N ILE A 196 -1.42 -22.36 3.18
CA ILE A 196 -0.26 -21.45 2.97
C ILE A 196 -0.04 -20.45 4.11
N LEU A 197 -0.89 -20.43 5.15
CA LEU A 197 -0.87 -19.43 6.21
C LEU A 197 0.55 -19.14 6.75
N SER A 198 1.33 -20.18 7.10
CA SER A 198 2.71 -20.00 7.55
C SER A 198 3.62 -19.37 6.50
N ALA A 199 3.55 -19.82 5.23
CA ALA A 199 4.33 -19.24 4.14
C ALA A 199 3.99 -17.75 3.89
N VAL A 200 2.73 -17.36 4.07
CA VAL A 200 2.30 -15.95 4.00
C VAL A 200 2.88 -15.15 5.18
N LEU A 201 2.73 -15.64 6.42
CA LEU A 201 3.23 -14.98 7.63
C LEU A 201 4.76 -14.81 7.67
N GLU A 202 5.51 -15.72 7.04
CA GLU A 202 6.97 -15.60 6.87
C GLU A 202 7.39 -14.64 5.74
N SER A 203 6.51 -14.36 4.78
CA SER A 203 6.86 -13.65 3.53
C SER A 203 6.24 -12.24 3.42
N THR A 204 5.70 -11.69 4.51
CA THR A 204 4.99 -10.40 4.52
C THR A 204 5.40 -9.50 5.71
N PRO A 205 5.17 -8.18 5.66
CA PRO A 205 5.55 -7.26 6.73
C PRO A 205 4.82 -7.56 8.04
N PHE A 206 5.49 -7.36 9.19
CA PHE A 206 4.94 -7.69 10.52
C PHE A 206 3.54 -7.11 10.76
N ALA A 207 3.30 -5.87 10.33
CA ALA A 207 2.01 -5.18 10.40
C ALA A 207 0.86 -6.02 9.79
N PHE A 208 1.10 -6.62 8.63
CA PHE A 208 0.13 -7.49 7.97
C PHE A 208 0.12 -8.88 8.62
N SER A 209 1.29 -9.48 8.91
CA SER A 209 1.38 -10.81 9.51
C SER A 209 0.69 -10.90 10.87
N ILE A 210 0.80 -9.87 11.70
CA ILE A 210 0.15 -9.81 13.02
C ILE A 210 -1.37 -9.75 12.88
N ARG A 211 -1.90 -8.85 12.03
CA ARG A 211 -3.34 -8.74 11.74
C ARG A 211 -3.90 -10.04 11.12
N LEU A 212 -3.18 -10.67 10.20
CA LEU A 212 -3.57 -11.95 9.60
C LEU A 212 -3.51 -13.12 10.60
N ALA A 213 -2.48 -13.18 11.45
CA ALA A 213 -2.36 -14.22 12.48
C ALA A 213 -3.44 -14.10 13.56
N ALA A 214 -3.82 -12.87 13.93
CA ALA A 214 -4.96 -12.60 14.79
C ALA A 214 -6.28 -13.02 14.14
N ALA A 215 -6.55 -12.59 12.89
CA ALA A 215 -7.77 -12.96 12.17
C ALA A 215 -7.87 -14.46 11.84
N ALA A 216 -6.74 -15.17 11.72
CA ALA A 216 -6.68 -16.63 11.57
C ALA A 216 -6.72 -17.38 12.91
N CYS A 217 -6.65 -16.69 14.04
CA CYS A 217 -6.74 -17.29 15.36
C CYS A 217 -8.17 -17.77 15.59
N ARG A 218 -8.33 -19.08 15.77
CA ARG A 218 -9.57 -19.70 16.26
C ARG A 218 -9.42 -19.94 17.76
N LYS A 219 -10.42 -20.56 18.40
CA LYS A 219 -10.46 -20.87 19.85
C LYS A 219 -9.33 -21.77 20.39
N ASP A 220 -8.35 -22.15 19.57
CA ASP A 220 -7.09 -22.76 19.99
C ASP A 220 -5.94 -21.78 19.73
N HIS A 221 -5.48 -21.12 20.80
CA HIS A 221 -4.46 -20.08 20.72
C HIS A 221 -3.03 -20.65 20.69
N SER A 222 -2.86 -21.98 20.83
CA SER A 222 -1.53 -22.59 21.00
C SER A 222 -0.60 -22.39 19.80
N HIS A 223 -1.15 -22.37 18.58
CA HIS A 223 -0.40 -22.06 17.37
C HIS A 223 0.04 -20.58 17.31
N LEU A 224 -0.81 -19.66 17.75
CA LEU A 224 -0.51 -18.23 17.79
C LEU A 224 0.55 -17.91 18.86
N GLU A 225 0.38 -18.42 20.08
CA GLU A 225 1.36 -18.24 21.17
C GLU A 225 2.75 -18.76 20.77
N LYS A 226 2.80 -19.93 20.12
CA LYS A 226 4.05 -20.50 19.61
C LYS A 226 4.69 -19.60 18.56
N TRP A 227 3.93 -19.17 17.54
CA TRP A 227 4.45 -18.32 16.46
C TRP A 227 4.95 -16.97 16.99
N LEU A 228 4.21 -16.34 17.91
CA LEU A 228 4.65 -15.12 18.59
C LEU A 228 5.97 -15.32 19.34
N THR A 229 6.12 -16.43 20.07
CA THR A 229 7.37 -16.79 20.78
C THR A 229 8.55 -16.96 19.81
N GLU A 230 8.33 -17.65 18.69
CA GLU A 230 9.34 -17.85 17.64
C GLU A 230 9.72 -16.53 16.93
N LYS A 231 8.79 -15.59 16.76
CA LYS A 231 9.07 -14.26 16.19
C LYS A 231 9.77 -13.32 17.18
N LEU A 232 9.31 -13.26 18.43
CA LEU A 232 9.90 -12.40 19.47
C LEU A 232 11.35 -12.77 19.77
N THR A 233 11.68 -14.06 19.82
CA THR A 233 13.06 -14.53 20.06
C THR A 233 14.02 -14.22 18.91
N VAL A 234 13.53 -14.11 17.66
CA VAL A 234 14.34 -13.77 16.48
C VAL A 234 14.45 -12.25 16.27
N TYR A 235 13.33 -11.51 16.34
CA TYR A 235 13.23 -10.12 15.89
C TYR A 235 13.18 -9.07 17.02
N LYS A 236 12.93 -9.48 18.27
CA LYS A 236 12.97 -8.63 19.48
C LYS A 236 12.13 -7.34 19.35
N ASP A 237 12.63 -6.20 19.83
CA ASP A 237 11.90 -4.93 19.98
C ASP A 237 11.12 -4.53 18.72
N GLY A 238 11.69 -4.69 17.52
CA GLY A 238 11.03 -4.31 16.25
C GLY A 238 9.83 -5.18 15.86
N PHE A 239 9.63 -6.33 16.51
CA PHE A 239 8.38 -7.11 16.42
C PHE A 239 7.46 -6.84 17.63
N VAL A 240 8.02 -6.45 18.77
CA VAL A 240 7.25 -6.03 19.96
C VAL A 240 6.49 -4.74 19.68
N GLU A 241 7.14 -3.74 19.08
CA GLU A 241 6.54 -2.45 18.74
C GLU A 241 5.28 -2.63 17.87
N GLU A 242 5.32 -3.50 16.86
CA GLU A 242 4.17 -3.75 16.00
C GLU A 242 3.08 -4.61 16.67
N CYS A 243 3.45 -5.51 17.59
CA CYS A 243 2.49 -6.18 18.47
C CYS A 243 1.78 -5.19 19.42
N VAL A 244 2.50 -4.20 19.94
CA VAL A 244 1.97 -3.12 20.77
C VAL A 244 1.05 -2.20 19.95
N ASN A 245 1.42 -1.87 18.72
CA ASN A 245 0.57 -1.10 17.79
C ASN A 245 -0.73 -1.84 17.47
N PHE A 246 -0.67 -3.15 17.20
CA PHE A 246 -1.86 -3.98 17.00
C PHE A 246 -2.76 -4.04 18.24
N LEU A 247 -2.19 -4.19 19.45
CA LEU A 247 -2.97 -4.18 20.69
C LEU A 247 -3.70 -2.84 20.90
N LYS A 248 -3.04 -1.71 20.65
CA LYS A 248 -3.66 -0.37 20.67
C LYS A 248 -4.82 -0.28 19.67
N GLU A 249 -4.61 -0.72 18.43
CA GLU A 249 -5.64 -0.71 17.36
C GLU A 249 -6.86 -1.56 17.74
N ALA A 250 -6.65 -2.78 18.24
CA ALA A 250 -7.73 -3.67 18.67
C ALA A 250 -8.52 -3.11 19.87
N MET A 251 -7.84 -2.51 20.85
CA MET A 251 -8.47 -1.88 22.00
C MET A 251 -9.31 -0.65 21.60
N ASN A 252 -8.82 0.19 20.69
CA ASN A 252 -9.55 1.36 20.22
C ASN A 252 -10.73 0.96 19.33
N ALA A 253 -10.53 0.01 18.41
CA ALA A 253 -11.59 -0.48 17.52
C ALA A 253 -12.77 -1.08 18.29
N ALA A 254 -12.52 -1.81 19.37
CA ALA A 254 -13.56 -2.37 20.24
C ALA A 254 -14.43 -1.31 20.94
N SER A 255 -13.97 -0.06 21.08
CA SER A 255 -14.76 1.03 21.69
C SER A 255 -15.83 1.55 20.75
N TYR A 256 -15.49 1.76 19.48
CA TYR A 256 -16.43 2.28 18.47
C TYR A 256 -17.59 1.33 18.14
N VAL A 257 -17.49 0.03 18.43
CA VAL A 257 -18.57 -0.95 18.14
C VAL A 257 -19.76 -0.81 19.12
N VAL A 258 -19.57 -0.18 20.28
CA VAL A 258 -20.65 0.05 21.26
C VAL A 258 -21.65 1.10 20.77
N GLU A 259 -21.19 2.10 20.00
CA GLU A 259 -22.03 3.17 19.43
C GLU A 259 -22.48 2.87 17.99
N GLY A 260 -23.38 1.90 17.86
CA GLY A 260 -24.38 1.72 16.79
C GLY A 260 -24.05 2.12 15.32
N THR A 261 -24.22 1.14 14.42
CA THR A 261 -24.22 1.24 12.92
C THR A 261 -22.92 0.89 12.17
N THR A 262 -22.21 -0.14 12.61
CA THR A 262 -21.22 -0.88 11.77
C THR A 262 -21.86 -2.00 10.95
N GLU A 263 -21.28 -2.28 9.78
CA GLU A 263 -21.67 -3.41 8.92
C GLU A 263 -21.18 -4.74 9.53
N GLN A 264 -21.96 -5.82 9.38
CA GLN A 264 -21.65 -7.13 9.98
C GLN A 264 -20.20 -7.64 9.80
N PRO A 265 -19.54 -7.51 8.63
CA PRO A 265 -18.16 -7.99 8.44
C PRO A 265 -17.10 -7.21 9.23
N GLN A 266 -17.40 -6.00 9.71
CA GLN A 266 -16.46 -5.22 10.51
C GLN A 266 -16.51 -5.64 11.98
N ALA A 267 -17.72 -5.81 12.54
CA ALA A 267 -17.91 -6.27 13.91
C ALA A 267 -17.21 -7.61 14.18
N SER A 268 -17.38 -8.60 13.29
CA SER A 268 -16.77 -9.91 13.46
C SER A 268 -15.24 -9.92 13.41
N VAL A 269 -14.61 -8.97 12.70
CA VAL A 269 -13.14 -8.82 12.70
C VAL A 269 -12.66 -8.15 13.98
N VAL A 270 -13.37 -7.14 14.48
CA VAL A 270 -13.05 -6.50 15.78
C VAL A 270 -13.21 -7.50 16.94
N ASP A 271 -14.28 -8.29 16.94
CA ASP A 271 -14.47 -9.39 17.90
C ASP A 271 -13.32 -10.41 17.84
N THR A 272 -12.88 -10.79 16.62
CA THR A 272 -11.76 -11.74 16.43
C THR A 272 -10.44 -11.15 16.92
N TYR A 273 -10.16 -9.87 16.67
CA TYR A 273 -8.99 -9.17 17.22
C TYR A 273 -9.04 -9.08 18.75
N TRP A 274 -10.23 -8.88 19.34
CA TRP A 274 -10.41 -8.88 20.79
C TRP A 274 -10.19 -10.27 21.42
N GLU A 275 -10.71 -11.35 20.81
CA GLU A 275 -10.41 -12.74 21.20
C GLU A 275 -8.91 -13.08 21.05
N ALA A 276 -8.20 -12.41 20.12
CA ALA A 276 -6.76 -12.57 19.91
C ALA A 276 -5.86 -11.73 20.85
N CYS A 277 -6.36 -10.68 21.51
CA CYS A 277 -5.58 -9.88 22.47
C CYS A 277 -4.92 -10.69 23.63
N PRO A 278 -5.59 -11.63 24.32
CA PRO A 278 -5.03 -12.31 25.47
C PRO A 278 -3.77 -13.17 25.20
N PRO A 279 -3.66 -13.98 24.11
CA PRO A 279 -2.40 -14.66 23.82
C PRO A 279 -1.25 -13.72 23.47
N PHE A 280 -1.50 -12.57 22.81
CA PHE A 280 -0.47 -11.54 22.60
C PHE A 280 0.03 -11.00 23.95
N ILE A 281 -0.89 -10.56 24.83
CA ILE A 281 -0.57 -10.06 26.17
C ILE A 281 0.25 -11.08 26.98
N LYS A 282 -0.21 -12.34 27.02
CA LYS A 282 0.43 -13.43 27.76
C LYS A 282 1.88 -13.69 27.30
N VAL A 283 2.14 -13.73 26.00
CA VAL A 283 3.49 -13.98 25.46
C VAL A 283 4.39 -12.75 25.63
N LEU A 284 3.87 -11.54 25.47
CA LEU A 284 4.65 -10.32 25.69
C LEU A 284 5.03 -10.13 27.18
N GLN A 285 4.11 -10.44 28.10
CA GLN A 285 4.36 -10.47 29.55
C GLN A 285 5.42 -11.51 29.95
N SER A 286 5.45 -12.70 29.33
CA SER A 286 6.44 -13.73 29.67
C SER A 286 7.88 -13.37 29.23
N HIS A 287 8.02 -12.51 28.22
CA HIS A 287 9.31 -12.01 27.74
C HIS A 287 9.72 -10.62 28.28
N LEU A 288 8.85 -9.99 29.07
CA LEU A 288 8.99 -8.61 29.59
C LEU A 288 10.35 -8.33 30.25
N GLY A 289 10.92 -9.32 30.95
CA GLY A 289 12.20 -9.21 31.67
C GLY A 289 13.42 -9.79 30.95
N GLN A 290 13.33 -10.15 29.67
CA GLN A 290 14.44 -10.79 28.93
C GLN A 290 14.77 -10.17 27.57
N LEU A 291 13.80 -9.56 26.89
CA LEU A 291 13.94 -9.18 25.47
C LEU A 291 13.49 -7.74 25.13
N LEU A 292 13.04 -6.94 26.11
CA LEU A 292 12.44 -5.62 25.87
C LEU A 292 13.31 -4.47 26.35
N SER A 293 13.29 -3.36 25.61
CA SER A 293 13.62 -2.03 26.14
C SER A 293 12.66 -1.60 27.27
N ASN A 294 13.18 -0.92 28.29
CA ASN A 294 12.40 -0.46 29.45
C ASN A 294 11.13 0.32 29.04
N GLN A 295 11.24 1.20 28.06
CA GLN A 295 10.13 2.04 27.57
C GLN A 295 8.96 1.20 27.03
N LEU A 296 9.24 0.17 26.22
CA LEU A 296 8.22 -0.77 25.73
C LEU A 296 7.66 -1.64 26.86
N SER A 297 8.46 -1.94 27.89
CA SER A 297 8.04 -2.74 29.04
C SER A 297 7.07 -2.00 29.98
N ASP A 298 7.11 -0.67 30.01
CA ASP A 298 6.19 0.19 30.76
C ASP A 298 4.90 0.43 29.95
N GLU A 299 5.01 0.73 28.65
CA GLU A 299 3.86 0.89 27.74
C GLU A 299 3.02 -0.39 27.63
N LEU A 300 3.65 -1.57 27.53
CA LEU A 300 2.91 -2.84 27.57
C LEU A 300 2.15 -3.01 28.89
N ARG A 301 2.74 -2.59 30.02
CA ARG A 301 2.13 -2.75 31.35
C ARG A 301 0.87 -1.92 31.50
N GLU A 302 0.86 -0.72 30.93
CA GLU A 302 -0.32 0.15 30.83
C GLU A 302 -1.42 -0.50 29.96
N LEU A 303 -1.07 -1.00 28.77
CA LEU A 303 -2.02 -1.70 27.89
C LEU A 303 -2.60 -2.99 28.52
N CYS A 304 -1.80 -3.74 29.28
CA CYS A 304 -2.29 -4.88 30.06
C CYS A 304 -3.30 -4.45 31.12
N ALA A 305 -3.03 -3.39 31.87
CA ALA A 305 -3.94 -2.87 32.88
C ALA A 305 -5.27 -2.37 32.28
N LEU A 306 -5.22 -1.69 31.13
CA LEU A 306 -6.41 -1.28 30.38
C LEU A 306 -7.25 -2.49 29.92
N TYR A 307 -6.60 -3.53 29.39
CA TYR A 307 -7.27 -4.78 28.99
C TYR A 307 -7.91 -5.53 30.17
N GLU A 308 -7.22 -5.62 31.31
CA GLU A 308 -7.72 -6.24 32.53
C GLU A 308 -8.87 -5.44 33.17
N SER A 309 -8.83 -4.11 33.09
CA SER A 309 -9.91 -3.23 33.56
C SER A 309 -11.18 -3.42 32.71
N ARG A 310 -11.03 -3.59 31.40
CA ARG A 310 -12.16 -3.72 30.46
C ARG A 310 -12.86 -5.09 30.50
N ASN A 311 -12.13 -6.16 30.82
CA ASN A 311 -12.72 -7.49 30.97
C ASN A 311 -13.30 -7.77 32.36
N GLN A 312 -13.05 -6.94 33.37
CA GLN A 312 -13.68 -7.02 34.68
C GLN A 312 -15.09 -6.41 34.67
N GLY A 313 -16.01 -7.13 34.02
CA GLY A 313 -17.45 -6.90 34.19
C GLY A 313 -17.89 -7.00 35.66
N PRO A 314 -19.07 -6.46 36.03
CA PRO A 314 -19.43 -6.13 37.41
C PRO A 314 -19.71 -7.35 38.31
N VAL A 315 -18.64 -7.99 38.78
CA VAL A 315 -18.65 -9.01 39.84
C VAL A 315 -18.35 -8.32 41.17
N ALA A 316 -19.24 -8.47 42.14
CA ALA A 316 -19.21 -7.70 43.39
C ALA A 316 -17.89 -7.85 44.17
N ARG A 317 -17.28 -6.70 44.48
CA ARG A 317 -16.38 -6.53 45.62
C ARG A 317 -16.94 -5.42 46.50
N ASP A 318 -17.09 -5.70 47.78
CA ASP A 318 -17.54 -4.72 48.75
C ASP A 318 -16.46 -3.63 48.96
N ILE A 319 -16.85 -2.38 48.66
CA ILE A 319 -16.51 -1.12 49.37
C ILE A 319 -15.02 -0.95 49.77
N PRO A 320 -14.31 0.05 49.21
CA PRO A 320 -14.77 1.43 49.28
C PRO A 320 -14.86 2.19 47.95
N THR A 321 -15.63 3.28 48.00
CA THR A 321 -15.81 4.27 46.92
C THR A 321 -14.50 4.92 46.49
N SER A 322 -14.16 4.80 45.20
CA SER A 322 -13.15 5.62 44.53
C SER A 322 -13.49 5.74 43.04
N GLU A 323 -14.17 6.85 42.70
CA GLU A 323 -14.25 7.56 41.41
C GLU A 323 -14.21 6.76 40.07
N GLY A 324 -15.30 6.88 39.29
CA GLY A 324 -15.29 6.57 37.85
C GLY A 324 -14.69 7.72 37.03
N GLY A 325 -14.17 7.43 35.82
CA GLY A 325 -13.37 8.42 35.10
C GLY A 325 -13.07 8.25 33.60
N SER A 326 -13.72 7.31 32.89
CA SER A 326 -13.64 7.21 31.41
C SER A 326 -14.85 7.88 30.75
N ASP A 327 -16.03 7.29 30.92
CA ASP A 327 -17.24 7.64 30.18
C ASP A 327 -17.70 9.07 30.53
N ASP A 328 -17.59 9.44 31.81
CA ASP A 328 -17.85 10.80 32.30
C ASP A 328 -16.89 11.85 31.70
N VAL A 329 -15.71 11.46 31.20
CA VAL A 329 -14.73 12.37 30.58
C VAL A 329 -15.01 12.54 29.08
N GLU A 330 -15.34 11.46 28.37
CA GLU A 330 -15.72 11.52 26.95
C GLU A 330 -17.04 12.28 26.75
N VAL A 331 -18.02 12.06 27.63
CA VAL A 331 -19.29 12.81 27.65
C VAL A 331 -19.05 14.31 27.90
N GLU A 332 -18.12 14.66 28.79
CA GLU A 332 -17.79 16.07 29.09
C GLU A 332 -17.02 16.74 27.93
N ALA A 333 -16.05 16.04 27.34
CA ALA A 333 -15.32 16.47 26.14
C ALA A 333 -16.27 16.73 24.95
N ASN A 334 -17.19 15.80 24.68
CA ASN A 334 -18.20 15.94 23.64
C ASN A 334 -19.20 17.06 23.95
N ALA A 335 -19.56 17.29 25.22
CA ALA A 335 -20.37 18.44 25.62
C ALA A 335 -19.69 19.78 25.30
N TYR A 336 -18.38 19.93 25.55
CA TYR A 336 -17.64 21.14 25.15
C TYR A 336 -17.61 21.33 23.62
N PHE A 337 -17.38 20.27 22.83
CA PHE A 337 -17.46 20.37 21.37
C PHE A 337 -18.87 20.76 20.88
N HIS A 338 -19.94 20.21 21.45
CA HIS A 338 -21.30 20.61 21.14
C HIS A 338 -21.60 22.06 21.52
N GLN A 339 -21.10 22.55 22.66
CA GLN A 339 -21.21 23.97 23.05
C GLN A 339 -20.50 24.89 22.04
N MET A 340 -19.32 24.50 21.54
CA MET A 340 -18.58 25.27 20.53
C MET A 340 -19.31 25.27 19.18
N PHE A 341 -19.73 24.11 18.67
CA PHE A 341 -20.41 24.01 17.37
C PHE A 341 -21.83 24.60 17.36
N SER A 342 -22.46 24.75 18.53
CA SER A 342 -23.73 25.48 18.71
C SER A 342 -23.55 26.98 18.99
N GLY A 343 -22.31 27.45 19.18
CA GLY A 343 -21.99 28.86 19.44
C GLY A 343 -22.27 29.33 20.87
N GLN A 344 -22.38 28.41 21.83
CA GLN A 344 -22.52 28.72 23.26
C GLN A 344 -21.19 29.10 23.91
N ILE A 345 -20.06 28.59 23.39
CA ILE A 345 -18.71 29.02 23.77
C ILE A 345 -17.88 29.43 22.54
N ASN A 346 -17.08 30.48 22.71
CA ASN A 346 -16.14 30.97 21.70
C ASN A 346 -14.93 30.03 21.59
N ILE A 347 -14.25 30.05 20.44
CA ILE A 347 -12.98 29.32 20.29
C ILE A 347 -11.91 29.88 21.25
N ASP A 348 -11.88 31.19 21.48
CA ASP A 348 -10.96 31.82 22.45
C ASP A 348 -11.16 31.31 23.88
N VAL A 349 -12.43 31.05 24.25
CA VAL A 349 -12.82 30.50 25.56
C VAL A 349 -12.44 29.01 25.65
N MET A 350 -12.66 28.26 24.57
CA MET A 350 -12.21 26.86 24.44
C MET A 350 -10.69 26.75 24.61
N ILE A 351 -9.92 27.61 23.92
CA ILE A 351 -8.46 27.64 24.01
C ILE A 351 -8.00 28.01 25.42
N GLN A 352 -8.61 29.01 26.07
CA GLN A 352 -8.27 29.37 27.47
C GLN A 352 -8.55 28.22 28.45
N MET A 353 -9.66 27.48 28.26
CA MET A 353 -9.98 26.28 29.04
C MET A 353 -8.92 25.18 28.83
N LEU A 354 -8.59 24.87 27.57
CA LEU A 354 -7.58 23.85 27.24
C LEU A 354 -6.17 24.22 27.75
N THR A 355 -5.77 25.50 27.69
CA THR A 355 -4.52 25.98 28.30
C THR A 355 -4.51 25.74 29.81
N ARG A 356 -5.61 26.05 30.51
CA ARG A 356 -5.72 25.80 31.95
C ARG A 356 -5.66 24.30 32.25
N PHE A 357 -6.40 23.48 31.52
CA PHE A 357 -6.48 22.03 31.78
C PHE A 357 -5.13 21.33 31.53
N LYS A 358 -4.37 21.77 30.52
CA LYS A 358 -2.99 21.32 30.25
C LYS A 358 -2.03 21.53 31.43
N GLU A 359 -2.19 22.64 32.16
CA GLU A 359 -1.34 23.01 33.30
C GLU A 359 -1.95 22.66 34.67
N SER A 360 -3.13 22.04 34.68
CA SER A 360 -3.89 21.79 35.91
C SER A 360 -3.24 20.70 36.78
N PRO A 361 -3.24 20.84 38.12
CA PRO A 361 -2.89 19.75 39.02
C PRO A 361 -4.01 18.70 39.16
N ASP A 362 -5.21 18.96 38.62
CA ASP A 362 -6.31 17.99 38.61
C ASP A 362 -6.14 17.00 37.44
N LYS A 363 -6.09 15.70 37.78
CA LYS A 363 -6.03 14.62 36.81
C LYS A 363 -7.26 14.57 35.91
N ARG A 364 -8.44 14.99 36.38
CA ARG A 364 -9.65 15.01 35.55
C ARG A 364 -9.58 16.11 34.49
N GLU A 365 -9.17 17.33 34.85
CA GLU A 365 -8.93 18.40 33.87
C GLU A 365 -7.90 17.96 32.81
N GLN A 366 -6.78 17.32 33.21
CA GLN A 366 -5.80 16.76 32.28
C GLN A 366 -6.36 15.65 31.37
N SER A 367 -7.17 14.73 31.89
CA SER A 367 -7.80 13.67 31.08
C SER A 367 -8.79 14.23 30.05
N ILE A 368 -9.59 15.23 30.41
CA ILE A 368 -10.49 15.92 29.48
C ILE A 368 -9.68 16.59 28.37
N PHE A 369 -8.60 17.30 28.71
CA PHE A 369 -7.69 17.90 27.73
C PHE A 369 -7.12 16.86 26.74
N ASN A 370 -6.56 15.75 27.25
CA ASN A 370 -5.99 14.70 26.41
C ASN A 370 -7.03 14.02 25.50
N CYS A 371 -8.25 13.79 26.02
CA CYS A 371 -9.39 13.30 25.25
C CYS A 371 -9.75 14.26 24.11
N MET A 372 -9.92 15.56 24.41
CA MET A 372 -10.30 16.57 23.41
C MET A 372 -9.26 16.75 22.31
N ILE A 373 -7.96 16.71 22.65
CA ILE A 373 -6.87 16.79 21.67
C ILE A 373 -6.86 15.53 20.77
N SER A 374 -6.97 14.34 21.35
CA SER A 374 -7.02 13.08 20.59
C SER A 374 -8.23 13.02 19.64
N ASN A 375 -9.43 13.32 20.14
CA ASN A 375 -10.67 13.28 19.35
C ASN A 375 -10.59 14.25 18.16
N LEU A 376 -10.01 15.45 18.31
CA LEU A 376 -9.86 16.40 17.20
C LEU A 376 -8.88 15.91 16.12
N PHE A 377 -7.82 15.18 16.49
CA PHE A 377 -6.92 14.55 15.51
C PHE A 377 -7.56 13.35 14.82
N GLU A 378 -8.32 12.55 15.55
CA GLU A 378 -9.05 11.41 14.98
C GLU A 378 -10.16 11.87 14.02
N GLU A 379 -10.89 12.93 14.33
CA GLU A 379 -11.95 13.51 13.49
C GLU A 379 -11.43 14.11 12.17
N TYR A 380 -10.12 14.36 12.03
CA TYR A 380 -9.53 14.89 10.78
C TYR A 380 -9.88 14.02 9.55
N LYS A 381 -10.02 12.70 9.72
CA LYS A 381 -10.45 11.77 8.67
C LYS A 381 -11.88 12.03 8.15
N PHE A 382 -12.71 12.70 8.93
CA PHE A 382 -14.12 13.00 8.62
C PHE A 382 -14.40 14.47 8.26
N PHE A 383 -13.42 15.38 8.40
CA PHE A 383 -13.57 16.81 8.06
C PHE A 383 -14.09 17.07 6.62
N THR A 384 -13.86 16.15 5.68
CA THR A 384 -14.45 16.19 4.33
C THR A 384 -15.99 16.13 4.32
N LYS A 385 -16.60 15.47 5.31
CA LYS A 385 -18.05 15.31 5.49
C LYS A 385 -18.68 16.51 6.20
N TYR A 386 -17.90 17.30 6.96
CA TYR A 386 -18.42 18.37 7.81
C TYR A 386 -19.12 19.49 7.01
N PRO A 387 -20.21 20.09 7.52
CA PRO A 387 -20.77 21.34 7.02
C PRO A 387 -19.77 22.50 7.14
N ASP A 388 -19.72 23.38 6.14
CA ASP A 388 -18.66 24.38 5.97
C ASP A 388 -18.50 25.32 7.19
N LYS A 389 -19.60 25.64 7.89
CA LYS A 389 -19.57 26.41 9.14
C LYS A 389 -18.84 25.68 10.27
N GLN A 390 -19.14 24.39 10.47
CA GLN A 390 -18.51 23.57 11.51
C GLN A 390 -17.06 23.27 11.14
N LEU A 391 -16.78 23.00 9.87
CA LEU A 391 -15.41 22.82 9.38
C LEU A 391 -14.56 24.10 9.56
N LYS A 392 -15.14 25.29 9.34
CA LYS A 392 -14.42 26.55 9.60
C LYS A 392 -14.13 26.76 11.09
N LEU A 393 -15.07 26.41 11.99
CA LEU A 393 -14.82 26.43 13.44
C LEU A 393 -13.72 25.44 13.84
N ALA A 394 -13.74 24.21 13.29
CA ALA A 394 -12.71 23.21 13.51
C ALA A 394 -11.33 23.68 13.00
N ALA A 395 -11.27 24.32 11.82
CA ALA A 395 -10.03 24.88 11.27
C ALA A 395 -9.42 25.97 12.16
N VAL A 396 -10.24 26.90 12.66
CA VAL A 396 -9.78 27.97 13.58
C VAL A 396 -9.33 27.36 14.91
N LEU A 397 -10.06 26.38 15.47
CA LEU A 397 -9.62 25.66 16.68
C LEU A 397 -8.27 24.98 16.46
N PHE A 398 -8.13 24.18 15.39
CA PHE A 398 -6.94 23.40 15.06
C PHE A 398 -5.71 24.29 14.84
N GLY A 399 -5.86 25.41 14.13
CA GLY A 399 -4.80 26.42 13.98
C GLY A 399 -4.43 27.09 15.31
N SER A 400 -5.41 27.38 16.16
CA SER A 400 -5.18 27.97 17.49
C SER A 400 -4.51 27.01 18.47
N LEU A 401 -4.75 25.69 18.39
CA LEU A 401 -4.00 24.69 19.17
C LEU A 401 -2.49 24.74 18.87
N ILE A 402 -2.13 24.89 17.59
CA ILE A 402 -0.73 25.08 17.16
C ILE A 402 -0.21 26.41 17.69
N LYS A 403 -0.96 27.51 17.49
CA LYS A 403 -0.59 28.86 17.93
C LYS A 403 -0.24 28.93 19.42
N HIS A 404 -1.08 28.31 20.28
CA HIS A 404 -1.00 28.39 21.73
C HIS A 404 -0.19 27.26 22.41
N GLU A 405 0.60 26.49 21.65
CA GLU A 405 1.44 25.38 22.17
C GLU A 405 0.66 24.31 22.93
N LEU A 406 -0.62 24.13 22.60
CA LEU A 406 -1.45 23.09 23.19
C LEU A 406 -1.09 21.70 22.65
N VAL A 407 -0.31 21.64 21.57
CA VAL A 407 0.28 20.40 21.07
C VAL A 407 1.79 20.56 20.90
N ALA A 408 2.56 19.61 21.44
CA ALA A 408 4.02 19.63 21.45
C ALA A 408 4.62 18.39 20.75
N HIS A 409 5.93 18.42 20.50
CA HIS A 409 6.74 17.31 19.97
C HIS A 409 6.07 16.55 18.80
N LEU A 410 5.73 15.26 19.01
CA LEU A 410 5.13 14.38 18.00
C LEU A 410 3.77 14.91 17.51
N GLY A 411 2.91 15.37 18.42
CA GLY A 411 1.58 15.89 18.08
C GLY A 411 1.65 17.18 17.27
N LEU A 412 2.63 18.06 17.55
CA LEU A 412 2.88 19.25 16.72
C LEU A 412 3.28 18.85 15.29
N GLY A 413 4.13 17.82 15.13
CA GLY A 413 4.49 17.27 13.84
C GLY A 413 3.31 16.62 13.08
N ILE A 414 2.33 16.07 13.80
CA ILE A 414 1.07 15.57 13.23
C ILE A 414 0.19 16.74 12.78
N ALA A 415 0.00 17.76 13.63
CA ALA A 415 -0.83 18.94 13.35
C ALA A 415 -0.33 19.74 12.13
N LEU A 416 0.97 20.04 12.07
CA LEU A 416 1.58 20.74 10.95
C LEU A 416 1.42 19.93 9.65
N ARG A 417 1.63 18.61 9.68
CA ARG A 417 1.44 17.73 8.53
C ARG A 417 -0.01 17.70 8.06
N ALA A 418 -0.99 17.63 8.97
CA ALA A 418 -2.41 17.67 8.63
C ALA A 418 -2.78 18.96 7.89
N VAL A 419 -2.34 20.13 8.38
CA VAL A 419 -2.56 21.42 7.69
C VAL A 419 -1.88 21.45 6.31
N LEU A 420 -0.65 20.91 6.17
CA LEU A 420 0.06 20.86 4.89
C LEU A 420 -0.61 19.94 3.86
N ASP A 421 -1.07 18.75 4.29
CA ASP A 421 -1.75 17.80 3.40
C ASP A 421 -3.18 18.23 3.05
N ALA A 422 -3.79 19.11 3.86
CA ALA A 422 -5.01 19.83 3.54
C ALA A 422 -4.77 20.94 2.49
N LEU A 423 -3.72 21.75 2.66
CA LEU A 423 -3.29 22.78 1.69
C LEU A 423 -2.90 22.19 0.31
N ARG A 424 -2.43 20.94 0.27
CA ARG A 424 -2.10 20.20 -0.96
C ARG A 424 -3.33 19.73 -1.75
N LYS A 425 -4.55 19.81 -1.23
CA LYS A 425 -5.78 19.47 -1.97
C LYS A 425 -6.16 20.57 -2.96
N SER A 426 -7.07 20.28 -3.88
CA SER A 426 -7.56 21.24 -4.89
C SER A 426 -8.23 22.46 -4.25
N VAL A 427 -8.16 23.60 -4.93
CA VAL A 427 -8.68 24.90 -4.44
C VAL A 427 -10.15 24.83 -4.04
N ASP A 428 -10.97 24.14 -4.83
CA ASP A 428 -12.42 24.00 -4.60
C ASP A 428 -12.78 23.00 -3.48
N SER A 429 -11.78 22.38 -2.84
CA SER A 429 -12.02 21.37 -1.80
C SER A 429 -12.22 21.99 -0.42
N LYS A 430 -13.13 21.40 0.36
CA LYS A 430 -13.34 21.71 1.78
C LYS A 430 -12.05 21.65 2.61
N MET A 431 -11.16 20.71 2.29
CA MET A 431 -9.87 20.57 2.97
C MET A 431 -8.91 21.73 2.65
N PHE A 432 -8.95 22.29 1.45
CA PHE A 432 -8.15 23.48 1.14
C PHE A 432 -8.61 24.69 1.97
N MET A 433 -9.94 24.89 2.13
CA MET A 433 -10.50 25.92 3.01
C MET A 433 -10.13 25.70 4.50
N PHE A 434 -10.14 24.45 4.97
CA PHE A 434 -9.63 24.10 6.30
C PHE A 434 -8.14 24.46 6.43
N GLY A 435 -7.31 24.04 5.45
CA GLY A 435 -5.86 24.25 5.47
C GLY A 435 -5.47 25.73 5.48
N THR A 436 -6.13 26.57 4.67
CA THR A 436 -5.87 28.02 4.67
C THR A 436 -6.37 28.68 5.95
N THR A 437 -7.59 28.39 6.40
CA THR A 437 -8.15 28.96 7.64
C THR A 437 -7.33 28.56 8.88
N ALA A 438 -6.81 27.33 8.92
CA ALA A 438 -5.95 26.87 10.02
C ALA A 438 -4.58 27.55 9.98
N LEU A 439 -3.94 27.64 8.80
CA LEU A 439 -2.65 28.31 8.61
C LEU A 439 -2.69 29.77 9.08
N GLU A 440 -3.76 30.51 8.73
CA GLU A 440 -3.98 31.91 9.13
C GLU A 440 -3.82 32.14 10.65
N GLN A 441 -4.19 31.16 11.50
CA GLN A 441 -4.16 31.34 12.95
C GLN A 441 -2.75 31.41 13.52
N PHE A 442 -1.78 30.70 12.92
CA PHE A 442 -0.41 30.57 13.44
C PHE A 442 0.66 31.16 12.49
N MET A 443 0.27 31.99 11.52
CA MET A 443 1.15 32.70 10.59
C MET A 443 2.27 33.51 11.27
N ASP A 444 2.07 33.94 12.51
CA ASP A 444 3.07 34.61 13.36
C ASP A 444 4.19 33.66 13.83
N ARG A 445 3.91 32.36 13.93
CA ARG A 445 4.81 31.31 14.41
C ARG A 445 5.35 30.38 13.33
N VAL A 446 4.79 30.40 12.11
CA VAL A 446 5.26 29.62 10.95
C VAL A 446 6.79 29.70 10.73
N ILE A 447 7.40 30.84 11.08
CA ILE A 447 8.86 31.09 11.05
C ILE A 447 9.71 30.14 11.90
N GLU A 448 9.15 29.54 12.95
CA GLU A 448 9.83 28.57 13.83
C GLU A 448 10.13 27.26 13.08
N TRP A 449 9.49 27.04 11.93
CA TRP A 449 9.65 25.84 11.11
C TRP A 449 10.06 26.19 9.67
N PRO A 450 11.32 26.63 9.40
CA PRO A 450 11.76 27.03 8.06
C PRO A 450 11.62 25.93 6.99
N GLN A 451 11.75 24.66 7.35
CA GLN A 451 11.50 23.54 6.44
C GLN A 451 10.02 23.42 6.04
N TYR A 452 9.11 23.67 7.00
CA TYR A 452 7.67 23.70 6.76
C TYR A 452 7.28 24.83 5.81
N CYS A 453 7.85 26.03 6.00
CA CYS A 453 7.69 27.17 5.10
C CYS A 453 8.05 26.79 3.66
N ASN A 454 9.20 26.15 3.44
CA ASN A 454 9.64 25.72 2.10
C ASN A 454 8.64 24.73 1.45
N HIS A 455 8.04 23.83 2.21
CA HIS A 455 7.01 22.91 1.69
C HIS A 455 5.68 23.60 1.37
N ILE A 456 5.31 24.69 2.07
CA ILE A 456 4.17 25.54 1.70
C ILE A 456 4.46 26.31 0.41
N LEU A 457 5.67 26.86 0.26
CA LEU A 457 6.07 27.62 -0.95
C LEU A 457 6.14 26.76 -2.22
N GLN A 458 6.25 25.43 -2.09
CA GLN A 458 6.16 24.46 -3.19
C GLN A 458 4.72 24.27 -3.72
N ILE A 459 3.68 24.79 -3.05
CA ILE A 459 2.28 24.62 -3.45
C ILE A 459 1.88 25.71 -4.46
N SER A 460 1.93 25.35 -5.75
CA SER A 460 1.70 26.28 -6.87
C SER A 460 0.32 26.94 -6.86
N HIS A 461 -0.75 26.21 -6.54
CA HIS A 461 -2.12 26.76 -6.48
C HIS A 461 -2.39 27.64 -5.26
N LEU A 462 -1.61 27.49 -4.17
CA LEU A 462 -1.67 28.40 -3.03
C LEU A 462 -1.12 29.79 -3.41
N ARG A 463 -0.03 29.84 -4.19
CA ARG A 463 0.53 31.09 -4.73
C ARG A 463 -0.45 31.84 -5.63
N ALA A 464 -1.31 31.13 -6.35
CA ALA A 464 -2.33 31.72 -7.23
C ALA A 464 -3.57 32.25 -6.47
N THR A 465 -3.84 31.77 -5.26
CA THR A 465 -5.09 32.05 -4.52
C THR A 465 -4.90 32.91 -3.28
N HIS A 466 -3.80 32.72 -2.53
CA HIS A 466 -3.53 33.39 -1.26
C HIS A 466 -2.13 34.04 -1.29
N ALA A 467 -1.91 34.90 -2.29
CA ALA A 467 -0.62 35.53 -2.56
C ALA A 467 -0.07 36.35 -1.37
N GLU A 468 -0.93 36.91 -0.52
CA GLU A 468 -0.51 37.65 0.68
C GLU A 468 0.10 36.74 1.76
N MET A 469 -0.46 35.55 1.99
CA MET A 469 0.14 34.56 2.90
C MET A 469 1.50 34.09 2.38
N VAL A 470 1.60 33.77 1.08
CA VAL A 470 2.87 33.40 0.45
C VAL A 470 3.90 34.53 0.57
N SER A 471 3.51 35.77 0.30
CA SER A 471 4.38 36.95 0.45
C SER A 471 4.80 37.19 1.91
N ALA A 472 3.94 36.88 2.89
CA ALA A 472 4.29 36.94 4.31
C ALA A 472 5.34 35.88 4.68
N ILE A 473 5.17 34.63 4.24
CA ILE A 473 6.14 33.54 4.47
C ILE A 473 7.49 33.85 3.81
N GLU A 474 7.50 34.28 2.53
CA GLU A 474 8.72 34.66 1.82
C GLU A 474 9.47 35.81 2.52
N ARG A 475 8.74 36.86 2.93
CA ARG A 475 9.30 38.00 3.66
C ARG A 475 9.83 37.62 5.04
N ALA A 476 9.22 36.63 5.69
CA ALA A 476 9.62 36.19 7.02
C ALA A 476 10.86 35.28 6.97
N LEU A 477 10.95 34.35 6.01
CA LEU A 477 12.17 33.58 5.72
C LEU A 477 13.35 34.50 5.35
N ALA A 478 13.10 35.52 4.51
CA ALA A 478 14.14 36.47 4.09
C ALA A 478 14.73 37.28 5.25
N ARG A 479 13.99 37.49 6.35
CA ARG A 479 14.52 38.11 7.57
C ARG A 479 15.53 37.18 8.26
N ILE A 480 15.19 35.89 8.41
CA ILE A 480 16.06 34.89 9.06
C ILE A 480 17.37 34.72 8.31
N SER A 481 17.33 34.61 6.97
CA SER A 481 18.55 34.49 6.16
C SER A 481 19.40 35.77 6.13
N SER A 482 18.82 36.94 6.38
CA SER A 482 19.58 38.18 6.56
C SER A 482 20.23 38.27 7.95
N SER A 483 19.57 37.82 9.02
CA SER A 483 20.10 37.89 10.39
C SER A 483 21.18 36.85 10.71
N GLN A 484 21.31 35.79 9.91
CA GLN A 484 22.41 34.82 10.03
C GLN A 484 23.71 35.24 9.31
N ASN A 485 23.75 36.42 8.67
CA ASN A 485 24.87 36.88 7.84
C ASN A 485 25.72 38.01 8.47
N GLU A 486 25.53 38.36 9.75
CA GLU A 486 26.42 39.28 10.49
C GLU A 486 27.69 38.53 10.97
N PRO A 487 28.90 38.86 10.49
CA PRO A 487 30.13 38.21 10.93
C PRO A 487 30.60 38.80 12.27
N ASN A 488 30.85 37.93 13.26
CA ASN A 488 31.28 38.32 14.62
C ASN A 488 32.70 38.93 14.64
N ALA A 489 32.80 40.24 14.43
CA ALA A 489 34.07 40.98 14.40
C ALA A 489 34.54 41.38 15.82
N GLY A 490 35.18 40.44 16.53
CA GLY A 490 35.68 40.67 17.89
C GLY A 490 37.01 39.97 18.22
N ASN A 491 38.06 40.77 18.43
CA ASN A 491 39.34 40.43 19.07
C ASN A 491 40.23 39.35 18.42
N LEU A 492 41.14 39.81 17.55
CA LEU A 492 42.45 39.18 17.32
C LEU A 492 43.39 39.45 18.52
N LEU A 493 44.11 38.42 18.99
CA LEU A 493 45.51 38.54 19.45
C LEU A 493 46.18 37.16 19.53
N SER A 494 47.50 37.11 19.32
CA SER A 494 48.25 35.89 18.99
C SER A 494 48.98 35.25 20.18
N THR A 495 49.34 33.97 20.09
CA THR A 495 50.74 33.46 19.97
C THR A 495 50.77 31.92 20.02
N GLU A 496 51.80 31.30 19.43
CA GLU A 496 52.01 29.84 19.33
C GLU A 496 52.64 29.22 20.60
N GLN A 497 52.40 27.92 20.90
CA GLN A 497 53.44 26.87 21.05
C GLN A 497 52.95 25.50 21.61
N LEU A 498 53.13 24.45 20.79
CA LEU A 498 53.78 23.15 21.06
C LEU A 498 53.55 22.30 22.35
N VAL A 499 53.34 20.99 22.10
CA VAL A 499 53.69 19.76 22.90
C VAL A 499 52.67 19.15 23.90
N SER A 500 52.15 17.99 23.48
CA SER A 500 51.84 16.71 24.17
C SER A 500 51.64 16.62 25.69
N GLY A 501 50.49 16.05 26.12
CA GLY A 501 50.33 15.42 27.43
C GLY A 501 48.89 14.96 27.78
N SER A 502 48.71 13.66 28.07
CA SER A 502 47.51 13.05 28.69
C SER A 502 47.32 13.50 30.15
N SER A 503 46.15 13.56 30.80
CA SER A 503 44.70 13.46 30.44
C SER A 503 43.89 13.86 31.73
N SER A 504 42.58 13.68 32.00
CA SER A 504 41.48 12.80 31.53
C SER A 504 40.09 13.36 31.99
N ILE A 505 39.00 12.65 31.62
CA ILE A 505 37.70 12.50 32.37
C ILE A 505 36.62 13.61 32.28
N GLU A 506 35.45 13.19 31.75
CA GLU A 506 34.02 13.52 32.04
C GLU A 506 33.42 14.95 31.94
N ALA A 507 32.68 15.20 30.85
CA ALA A 507 31.29 15.68 30.74
C ALA A 507 30.96 15.78 29.22
N MET A 508 29.92 15.21 28.60
CA MET A 508 28.47 15.08 28.85
C MET A 508 27.63 16.31 28.43
N GLU A 509 27.41 16.45 27.12
CA GLU A 509 26.30 17.16 26.45
C GLU A 509 26.00 16.39 25.13
N ALA A 510 24.78 15.90 24.91
CA ALA A 510 23.60 16.60 24.34
C ALA A 510 23.56 16.53 22.79
N SER A 511 22.95 15.46 22.26
CA SER A 511 22.78 15.24 20.83
C SER A 511 21.55 15.95 20.26
N GLU A 512 21.72 16.78 19.22
CA GLU A 512 20.61 17.31 18.44
C GLU A 512 19.95 16.23 17.55
N PRO A 513 18.62 16.25 17.36
CA PRO A 513 17.93 15.33 16.45
C PRO A 513 18.06 15.81 14.99
N SER A 514 18.93 15.14 14.23
CA SER A 514 19.17 15.44 12.81
C SER A 514 18.02 14.98 11.90
N TRP A 515 17.18 15.91 11.46
CA TRP A 515 16.15 15.65 10.45
C TRP A 515 16.78 15.34 9.08
N GLN A 516 16.81 14.06 8.70
CA GLN A 516 17.07 13.60 7.33
C GLN A 516 15.94 12.68 6.85
N LEU A 517 15.57 12.80 5.57
CA LEU A 517 14.38 12.14 5.02
C LEU A 517 14.66 10.67 4.68
N MET A 518 13.74 9.77 5.05
CA MET A 518 13.56 8.53 4.30
C MET A 518 12.89 8.81 2.95
N GLY A 519 13.70 9.14 1.95
CA GLY A 519 13.34 9.01 0.54
C GLY A 519 13.62 7.58 0.09
N THR A 520 12.58 6.76 -0.12
CA THR A 520 12.73 5.34 -0.48
C THR A 520 13.23 5.15 -1.91
N SER A 521 14.55 5.02 -2.06
CA SER A 521 15.17 4.46 -3.27
C SER A 521 15.25 2.93 -3.17
N PRO A 522 15.05 2.17 -4.27
CA PRO A 522 14.97 0.70 -4.22
C PRO A 522 16.36 0.05 -4.07
N THR A 523 16.76 -0.29 -2.84
CA THR A 523 18.00 -1.01 -2.58
C THR A 523 17.88 -2.50 -2.94
N GLN A 524 18.80 -2.96 -3.79
CA GLN A 524 19.01 -4.34 -4.24
C GLN A 524 18.75 -5.40 -3.14
N LEU A 525 17.77 -6.29 -3.37
CA LEU A 525 17.58 -7.50 -2.55
C LEU A 525 18.74 -8.48 -2.77
N GLY A 526 19.43 -8.84 -1.69
CA GLY A 526 20.62 -9.69 -1.74
C GLY A 526 20.33 -11.12 -2.18
N ARG A 527 20.92 -11.56 -3.30
CA ARG A 527 20.98 -12.97 -3.67
C ARG A 527 21.85 -13.77 -2.69
N THR A 528 21.31 -14.83 -2.11
CA THR A 528 22.10 -15.99 -1.63
C THR A 528 21.99 -17.14 -2.64
N PRO A 529 23.06 -17.93 -2.86
CA PRO A 529 23.11 -18.85 -4.00
C PRO A 529 22.67 -20.28 -3.67
N TYR A 530 21.87 -20.88 -4.56
CA TYR A 530 21.78 -22.33 -4.74
C TYR A 530 22.37 -22.71 -6.12
N PRO A 531 22.99 -23.90 -6.27
CA PRO A 531 23.90 -24.18 -7.37
C PRO A 531 23.17 -24.41 -8.71
N LEU A 532 23.46 -23.57 -9.70
CA LEU A 532 23.01 -23.74 -11.08
C LEU A 532 23.80 -24.85 -11.80
N GLN A 533 23.09 -25.83 -12.35
CA GLN A 533 23.69 -26.92 -13.13
C GLN A 533 24.17 -26.38 -14.49
N GLN A 534 25.47 -26.54 -14.77
CA GLN A 534 26.16 -25.81 -15.83
C GLN A 534 25.87 -26.37 -17.24
N ARG A 535 24.92 -25.77 -17.97
CA ARG A 535 24.60 -26.13 -19.36
C ARG A 535 25.57 -25.46 -20.34
N GLN A 536 26.75 -26.07 -20.53
CA GLN A 536 27.74 -25.59 -21.49
C GLN A 536 27.25 -25.70 -22.94
N ALA A 537 27.46 -24.66 -23.74
CA ALA A 537 27.48 -24.77 -25.20
C ALA A 537 28.86 -25.27 -25.64
N SER A 538 28.90 -26.16 -26.63
CA SER A 538 30.14 -26.69 -27.22
C SER A 538 30.23 -26.39 -28.72
N VAL A 539 31.43 -26.09 -29.17
CA VAL A 539 31.76 -25.68 -30.54
C VAL A 539 32.23 -26.88 -31.37
N LEU A 540 32.11 -26.80 -32.69
CA LEU A 540 32.60 -27.80 -33.64
C LEU A 540 34.07 -28.20 -33.40
N GLY A 541 34.36 -29.51 -33.41
CA GLY A 541 35.69 -30.09 -33.33
C GLY A 541 35.71 -31.51 -33.92
N ASP A 542 36.70 -31.80 -34.77
CA ASP A 542 36.78 -33.00 -35.62
C ASP A 542 37.54 -34.18 -34.96
N ARG A 543 37.50 -35.37 -35.59
CA ARG A 543 38.40 -36.55 -35.48
C ARG A 543 38.19 -37.60 -34.36
N SER A 544 37.35 -38.58 -34.71
CA SER A 544 37.73 -40.01 -34.92
C SER A 544 38.49 -40.82 -33.83
N LYS A 545 37.89 -41.96 -33.40
CA LYS A 545 38.31 -43.34 -33.77
C LYS A 545 37.56 -44.46 -32.99
N ILE A 546 37.12 -45.49 -33.73
CA ILE A 546 37.25 -46.97 -33.46
C ILE A 546 37.07 -47.42 -31.99
N SER A 547 36.05 -48.22 -31.60
CA SER A 547 35.96 -49.67 -31.92
C SER A 547 34.66 -50.38 -31.48
N VAL A 548 34.42 -51.57 -32.07
CA VAL A 548 33.68 -52.79 -31.61
C VAL A 548 33.18 -52.79 -30.15
N GLY A 549 31.98 -53.26 -29.76
CA GLY A 549 30.93 -54.16 -30.32
C GLY A 549 29.86 -54.38 -29.21
N THR A 550 28.85 -55.26 -29.25
CA THR A 550 28.55 -56.42 -30.12
C THR A 550 27.01 -56.67 -30.11
N SER A 551 26.48 -57.37 -31.13
CA SER A 551 25.18 -58.05 -31.32
C SER A 551 24.13 -58.10 -30.16
N GLN A 552 22.81 -58.09 -30.40
CA GLN A 552 22.07 -58.94 -31.37
C GLN A 552 20.73 -58.37 -31.89
N ASN A 553 20.38 -58.74 -33.13
CA ASN A 553 19.07 -59.23 -33.65
C ASN A 553 17.78 -59.08 -32.79
N LYS A 554 16.58 -58.83 -33.34
CA LYS A 554 16.08 -59.01 -34.73
C LYS A 554 14.73 -58.30 -34.95
N SER A 555 14.49 -57.79 -36.18
CA SER A 555 13.26 -57.90 -37.02
C SER A 555 11.83 -57.62 -36.46
N ILE A 556 10.85 -57.03 -37.17
CA ILE A 556 10.74 -56.44 -38.53
C ILE A 556 9.40 -55.63 -38.61
N LEU A 557 9.26 -54.67 -39.52
CA LEU A 557 8.04 -53.86 -39.82
C LEU A 557 7.17 -54.54 -40.93
N PRO A 558 6.11 -53.93 -41.49
CA PRO A 558 4.88 -53.35 -40.94
C PRO A 558 3.62 -53.92 -41.67
N SER A 559 2.40 -53.37 -41.46
CA SER A 559 1.49 -52.89 -42.54
C SER A 559 0.07 -52.48 -42.09
N GLN A 560 -0.49 -51.51 -42.83
CA GLN A 560 -1.87 -51.01 -42.87
C GLN A 560 -2.62 -51.61 -44.09
N PRO A 561 -3.84 -51.16 -44.51
CA PRO A 561 -5.05 -50.72 -43.79
C PRO A 561 -6.33 -51.41 -44.33
N SER A 562 -7.53 -51.04 -43.82
CA SER A 562 -8.74 -50.96 -44.66
C SER A 562 -9.80 -50.00 -44.09
N VAL A 563 -10.57 -49.38 -44.99
CA VAL A 563 -11.80 -48.60 -44.72
C VAL A 563 -13.00 -49.40 -45.28
N PRO A 564 -14.26 -49.04 -44.96
CA PRO A 564 -15.09 -48.50 -46.04
C PRO A 564 -16.01 -47.33 -45.62
N SER A 565 -16.58 -46.64 -46.61
CA SER A 565 -17.35 -45.40 -46.48
C SER A 565 -18.83 -45.52 -46.88
N ALA A 566 -19.64 -44.62 -46.31
CA ALA A 566 -21.09 -44.49 -46.36
C ALA A 566 -21.83 -44.52 -47.72
N SER A 567 -23.08 -45.01 -47.66
CA SER A 567 -24.29 -44.52 -48.37
C SER A 567 -25.52 -45.05 -47.59
N ALA A 568 -26.61 -44.32 -47.29
CA ALA A 568 -27.46 -43.43 -48.12
C ALA A 568 -28.22 -44.20 -49.23
N ASP A 569 -29.54 -44.08 -49.41
CA ASP A 569 -30.55 -43.37 -48.61
C ASP A 569 -31.99 -43.86 -48.94
N SER A 570 -32.97 -43.48 -48.11
CA SER A 570 -34.42 -43.43 -48.38
C SER A 570 -35.19 -44.74 -48.68
N ALA A 571 -36.46 -44.76 -48.26
CA ALA A 571 -37.44 -45.74 -48.70
C ALA A 571 -38.39 -45.13 -49.74
N PHE A 572 -38.47 -45.75 -50.91
CA PHE A 572 -39.65 -45.71 -51.76
C PHE A 572 -39.74 -47.04 -52.55
N ASN A 573 -40.69 -47.89 -52.14
CA ASN A 573 -41.03 -49.22 -52.66
C ASN A 573 -39.88 -50.24 -52.75
#